data_AF-A0A1X0Q7H7-F1
#
_entry.id   AF-A0A1X0Q7H7-F1
#
_cell.length_a   1.000
_cell.length_b   1.000
_cell.length_c   1.000
_cell.angle_alpha   90.00
_cell.angle_beta   90.00
_cell.angle_gamma   90.00
#
_symmetry.space_group_name_H-M   'P 1'
#
loop_
_entity.id
_entity.type
_entity.pdbx_description
1 polymer ?
#
loop_
_entity_poly.entity_id
_entity_poly.type
_entity_poly.pdbx_seq_one_letter_code
_entity_poly.pdbx_strand_id
1 'polypeptide(L)'
;MEILCCNCGIEIEFNNKNMCSNCIYTSSNLLQKIDKTTIIETCRGCERYHMPPSSWRHLQPGSHELLIHCLNKNRSAKTLNITDSNFIYTEEHSKMLIIEIKILDEGVEYVVNLQFKIRNRQCGDCMRAESKQFWNSVVQLRQHPASKRTFWFVEQLVSNHNAHMETTNIKETKDGIDFFFTKKNSAIKLVKFLTNFFGVQRKDSNRLISEDRRNNTCNNKNTYCIELMPFCKDDLVAIKNKSKYDLFVVNKMNTFCTLTNLETKKTKLITSKDYFSNKDQYVILQRSKDFIEYEVLVVNRHNKSISITNDNENIIEIQTDMELEVDNKVYCYDLSIKNFPIDYEFDETVLLIRKVLNVPIKLKDGNTPEREYGLFLENIEQYKDIFESIAEHRETPVENLVKQLNCL
;
A
#
# COMPACT_ATOMS: atom_id res chain seq x y z
N MET A 1 -25.03 -65.35 -30.58
CA MET A 1 -24.42 -66.67 -30.27
C MET A 1 -24.34 -66.73 -28.76
N GLU A 2 -25.23 -67.51 -28.17
CA GLU A 2 -25.24 -67.74 -26.73
C GLU A 2 -24.24 -68.86 -26.41
N ILE A 3 -23.40 -68.63 -25.41
CA ILE A 3 -22.42 -69.58 -24.91
C ILE A 3 -22.71 -69.87 -23.44
N LEU A 4 -22.28 -71.02 -22.93
CA LEU A 4 -22.39 -71.33 -21.51
C LEU A 4 -21.20 -70.73 -20.75
N CYS A 5 -21.45 -70.15 -19.58
CA CYS A 5 -20.40 -69.67 -18.70
C CYS A 5 -19.50 -70.82 -18.24
N CYS A 6 -18.18 -70.64 -18.35
CA CYS A 6 -17.17 -71.66 -18.03
C CYS A 6 -17.12 -72.08 -16.54
N ASN A 7 -17.72 -71.33 -15.62
CA ASN A 7 -17.66 -71.61 -14.17
C ASN A 7 -19.03 -72.03 -13.58
N CYS A 8 -20.15 -71.51 -14.07
CA CYS A 8 -21.47 -71.81 -13.52
C CYS A 8 -22.47 -72.42 -14.53
N GLY A 9 -22.12 -72.49 -15.82
CA GLY A 9 -22.98 -73.10 -16.85
C GLY A 9 -24.23 -72.30 -17.24
N ILE A 10 -24.36 -71.04 -16.85
CA ILE A 10 -25.47 -70.16 -17.26
C ILE A 10 -25.27 -69.72 -18.72
N GLU A 11 -26.35 -69.64 -19.51
CA GLU A 11 -26.34 -69.09 -20.86
C GLU A 11 -26.05 -67.58 -20.83
N ILE A 12 -25.04 -67.15 -21.58
CA ILE A 12 -24.57 -65.76 -21.65
C ILE A 12 -24.32 -65.34 -23.09
N GLU A 13 -24.40 -64.04 -23.34
CA GLU A 13 -23.83 -63.47 -24.55
C GLU A 13 -22.30 -63.59 -24.53
N PHE A 14 -21.70 -63.80 -25.70
CA PHE A 14 -20.25 -63.95 -25.83
C PHE A 14 -19.51 -62.74 -25.26
N ASN A 15 -18.60 -62.98 -24.30
CA ASN A 15 -17.65 -61.99 -23.79
C ASN A 15 -16.23 -62.54 -23.81
N ASN A 16 -15.23 -61.67 -23.69
CA ASN A 16 -13.81 -62.05 -23.83
C ASN A 16 -13.34 -63.12 -22.81
N LYS A 17 -14.06 -63.33 -21.71
CA LYS A 17 -13.70 -64.29 -20.64
C LYS A 17 -14.58 -65.54 -20.60
N ASN A 18 -15.61 -65.63 -21.44
CA ASN A 18 -16.65 -66.65 -21.42
C ASN A 18 -17.24 -66.88 -20.01
N MET A 19 -17.40 -65.81 -19.21
CA MET A 19 -17.90 -65.85 -17.83
C MET A 19 -19.16 -65.02 -17.66
N CYS A 20 -20.13 -65.46 -16.85
CA CYS A 20 -21.27 -64.62 -16.50
C CYS A 20 -20.83 -63.46 -15.59
N SER A 21 -21.64 -62.39 -15.54
CA SER A 21 -21.37 -61.21 -14.71
C SER A 21 -21.03 -61.57 -13.25
N ASN A 22 -21.79 -62.48 -12.62
CA ASN A 22 -21.54 -62.91 -11.23
C ASN A 22 -20.19 -63.63 -11.04
N CYS A 23 -19.79 -64.46 -12.01
CA CYS A 23 -18.48 -65.12 -12.00
C CYS A 23 -17.34 -64.12 -12.24
N ILE A 24 -17.55 -63.10 -13.08
CA ILE A 24 -16.60 -62.00 -13.28
C ILE A 24 -16.45 -61.20 -12.00
N TYR A 25 -17.54 -60.82 -11.33
CA TYR A 25 -17.51 -60.13 -10.02
C TYR A 25 -16.74 -60.91 -8.96
N THR A 26 -16.89 -62.24 -8.92
CA THR A 26 -16.23 -63.10 -7.92
C THR A 26 -14.73 -63.29 -8.22
N SER A 27 -14.37 -63.31 -9.50
CA SER A 27 -12.98 -63.51 -9.94
C SER A 27 -12.17 -62.20 -10.04
N SER A 28 -12.84 -61.05 -10.17
CA SER A 28 -12.20 -59.75 -10.32
C SER A 28 -11.75 -59.18 -8.96
N ASN A 29 -10.45 -59.26 -8.68
CA ASN A 29 -9.83 -58.60 -7.51
C ASN A 29 -9.71 -57.07 -7.67
N LEU A 30 -10.51 -56.43 -8.52
CA LEU A 30 -10.40 -55.00 -8.84
C LEU A 30 -10.64 -54.12 -7.60
N LEU A 31 -11.62 -54.49 -6.77
CA LEU A 31 -11.97 -53.76 -5.53
C LEU A 31 -10.87 -53.79 -4.46
N GLN A 32 -9.97 -54.78 -4.49
CA GLN A 32 -8.84 -54.86 -3.56
C GLN A 32 -7.65 -54.02 -4.02
N LYS A 33 -7.55 -53.70 -5.32
CA LYS A 33 -6.47 -52.88 -5.90
C LYS A 33 -6.68 -51.37 -5.75
N ILE A 34 -7.88 -50.96 -5.30
CA ILE A 34 -8.25 -49.55 -5.16
C ILE A 34 -8.00 -49.09 -3.73
N ASP A 35 -7.17 -48.06 -3.59
CA ASP A 35 -7.00 -47.37 -2.31
C ASP A 35 -8.29 -46.63 -1.95
N LYS A 36 -9.07 -47.21 -1.03
CA LYS A 36 -10.35 -46.64 -0.57
C LYS A 36 -10.19 -45.37 0.26
N THR A 37 -9.02 -45.15 0.87
CA THR A 37 -8.78 -44.01 1.76
C THR A 37 -7.61 -43.17 1.28
N THR A 38 -7.83 -41.88 1.01
CA THR A 38 -6.79 -40.92 0.63
C THR A 38 -6.82 -39.69 1.55
N ILE A 39 -5.67 -39.04 1.76
CA ILE A 39 -5.58 -37.82 2.58
C ILE A 39 -5.44 -36.59 1.67
N ILE A 40 -6.27 -35.59 1.92
CA ILE A 40 -6.23 -34.27 1.27
C ILE A 40 -5.86 -33.22 2.32
N GLU A 41 -4.99 -32.28 1.96
CA GLU A 41 -4.54 -31.23 2.86
C GLU A 41 -5.24 -29.90 2.56
N THR A 42 -5.78 -29.24 3.58
CA THR A 42 -6.44 -27.93 3.50
C THR A 42 -5.84 -26.93 4.48
N CYS A 43 -5.83 -25.65 4.13
CA CYS A 43 -5.36 -24.59 5.02
C CYS A 43 -6.45 -24.14 5.99
N ARG A 44 -6.14 -24.10 7.30
CA ARG A 44 -7.08 -23.61 8.32
C ARG A 44 -7.42 -22.13 8.16
N GLY A 45 -6.49 -21.31 7.68
CA GLY A 45 -6.68 -19.86 7.61
C GLY A 45 -7.38 -19.37 6.34
N CYS A 46 -7.11 -19.99 5.19
CA CYS A 46 -7.63 -19.54 3.90
C CYS A 46 -8.43 -20.59 3.13
N GLU A 47 -8.69 -21.75 3.75
CA GLU A 47 -9.50 -22.86 3.20
C GLU A 47 -9.05 -23.39 1.83
N ARG A 48 -7.84 -23.03 1.40
CA ARG A 48 -7.25 -23.51 0.15
C ARG A 48 -6.80 -24.96 0.29
N TYR A 49 -6.96 -25.72 -0.78
CA TYR A 49 -6.47 -27.09 -0.92
C TYR A 49 -5.03 -27.11 -1.42
N HIS A 50 -4.22 -28.01 -0.87
CA HIS A 50 -2.82 -28.18 -1.26
C HIS A 50 -2.68 -29.03 -2.54
N MET A 51 -2.04 -28.44 -3.53
CA MET A 51 -1.70 -29.03 -4.82
C MET A 51 -0.19 -29.30 -4.85
N PRO A 52 0.25 -30.57 -4.80
CA PRO A 52 1.66 -30.90 -4.97
C PRO A 52 2.19 -30.35 -6.30
N PRO A 53 3.38 -29.73 -6.36
CA PRO A 53 4.46 -29.77 -5.35
C PRO A 53 4.41 -28.74 -4.21
N SER A 54 3.82 -27.56 -4.37
CA SER A 54 3.66 -26.59 -3.25
C SER A 54 2.56 -25.54 -3.44
N SER A 55 1.73 -25.66 -4.48
CA SER A 55 0.71 -24.66 -4.80
C SER A 55 -0.53 -24.86 -3.92
N TRP A 56 -1.26 -23.78 -3.71
CA TRP A 56 -2.50 -23.77 -2.93
C TRP A 56 -3.58 -23.11 -3.77
N ARG A 57 -4.72 -23.77 -3.94
CA ARG A 57 -5.86 -23.22 -4.69
C ARG A 57 -7.13 -23.30 -3.87
N HIS A 58 -7.94 -22.27 -3.97
CA HIS A 58 -9.29 -22.30 -3.43
C HIS A 58 -10.14 -23.20 -4.34
N LEU A 59 -10.82 -24.18 -3.76
CA LEU A 59 -11.77 -25.04 -4.47
C LEU A 59 -13.07 -25.01 -3.69
N GLN A 60 -14.16 -24.71 -4.37
CA GLN A 60 -15.47 -24.69 -3.72
C GLN A 60 -15.89 -26.14 -3.39
N PRO A 61 -16.42 -26.41 -2.17
CA PRO A 61 -16.99 -27.72 -1.85
C PRO A 61 -18.09 -28.10 -2.85
N GLY A 62 -18.09 -29.36 -3.31
CA GLY A 62 -19.04 -29.84 -4.33
C GLY A 62 -18.76 -29.37 -5.76
N SER A 63 -17.69 -28.61 -6.01
CA SER A 63 -17.29 -28.23 -7.37
C SER A 63 -16.71 -29.39 -8.17
N HIS A 64 -16.84 -29.31 -9.49
CA HIS A 64 -16.19 -30.23 -10.42
C HIS A 64 -14.65 -30.20 -10.30
N GLU A 65 -14.06 -29.04 -10.02
CA GLU A 65 -12.62 -28.89 -9.82
C GLU A 65 -12.09 -29.67 -8.61
N LEU A 66 -12.87 -29.70 -7.51
CA LEU A 66 -12.55 -30.50 -6.34
C LEU A 66 -12.61 -32.00 -6.64
N LEU A 67 -13.57 -32.43 -7.46
CA LEU A 67 -13.68 -33.82 -7.89
C LEU A 67 -12.44 -34.25 -8.68
N ILE A 68 -12.06 -33.45 -9.69
CA ILE A 68 -10.84 -33.68 -10.48
C ILE A 68 -9.61 -33.74 -9.58
N HIS A 69 -9.51 -32.84 -8.57
CA HIS A 69 -8.40 -32.87 -7.64
C HIS A 69 -8.34 -34.17 -6.82
N CYS A 70 -9.47 -34.62 -6.29
CA CYS A 70 -9.56 -35.85 -5.50
C CYS A 70 -9.19 -37.09 -6.34
N LEU A 71 -9.73 -37.20 -7.55
CA LEU A 71 -9.39 -38.28 -8.49
C LEU A 71 -7.91 -38.26 -8.88
N ASN A 72 -7.34 -37.08 -9.13
CA ASN A 72 -5.91 -36.96 -9.46
C ASN A 72 -4.99 -37.28 -8.27
N LYS A 73 -5.48 -37.15 -7.04
CA LYS A 73 -4.71 -37.47 -5.83
C LYS A 73 -4.62 -38.98 -5.61
N ASN A 74 -5.68 -39.72 -5.93
CA ASN A 74 -5.71 -41.16 -5.81
C ASN A 74 -4.96 -41.80 -7.00
N ARG A 75 -3.92 -42.59 -6.72
CA ARG A 75 -3.10 -43.23 -7.75
C ARG A 75 -3.88 -44.29 -8.53
N SER A 76 -4.72 -45.07 -7.84
CA SER A 76 -5.52 -46.13 -8.44
C SER A 76 -6.63 -45.59 -9.32
N ALA A 77 -7.19 -44.42 -8.99
CA ALA A 77 -8.26 -43.81 -9.78
C ALA A 77 -7.80 -43.35 -11.18
N LYS A 78 -6.52 -43.00 -11.35
CA LYS A 78 -5.97 -42.55 -12.65
C LYS A 78 -5.88 -43.64 -13.71
N THR A 79 -5.76 -44.89 -13.28
CA THR A 79 -5.59 -46.03 -14.19
C THR A 79 -6.92 -46.66 -14.60
N LEU A 80 -8.04 -46.23 -14.00
CA LEU A 80 -9.35 -46.82 -14.17
C LEU A 80 -10.17 -46.00 -15.19
N ASN A 81 -10.97 -46.71 -15.99
CA ASN A 81 -11.94 -46.10 -16.89
C ASN A 81 -13.19 -45.73 -16.09
N ILE A 82 -13.24 -44.48 -15.62
CA ILE A 82 -14.36 -43.93 -14.85
C ILE A 82 -15.43 -43.43 -15.81
N THR A 83 -16.65 -43.94 -15.69
CA THR A 83 -17.81 -43.50 -16.47
C THR A 83 -18.48 -42.30 -15.82
N ASP A 84 -18.67 -42.37 -14.50
CA ASP A 84 -19.41 -41.37 -13.72
C ASP A 84 -18.82 -41.26 -12.31
N SER A 85 -18.94 -40.08 -11.71
CA SER A 85 -18.42 -39.79 -10.39
C SER A 85 -19.27 -38.72 -9.72
N ASN A 86 -19.72 -38.98 -8.50
CA ASN A 86 -20.59 -38.06 -7.77
C ASN A 86 -20.17 -37.94 -6.29
N PHE A 87 -20.44 -36.80 -5.69
CA PHE A 87 -20.24 -36.60 -4.25
C PHE A 87 -21.43 -37.18 -3.48
N ILE A 88 -21.12 -37.97 -2.45
CA ILE A 88 -22.11 -38.35 -1.45
C ILE A 88 -22.10 -37.27 -0.36
N TYR A 89 -23.28 -36.78 0.02
CA TYR A 89 -23.41 -35.83 1.11
C TYR A 89 -22.79 -36.40 2.38
N THR A 90 -21.93 -35.59 2.99
CA THR A 90 -21.25 -35.89 4.25
C THR A 90 -21.41 -34.68 5.15
N GLU A 91 -21.54 -34.92 6.46
CA GLU A 91 -21.67 -33.84 7.43
C GLU A 91 -20.40 -32.97 7.45
N GLU A 92 -20.57 -31.65 7.56
CA GLU A 92 -19.47 -30.67 7.48
C GLU A 92 -18.37 -30.90 8.54
N HIS A 93 -18.74 -31.41 9.72
CA HIS A 93 -17.79 -31.69 10.81
C HIS A 93 -17.02 -32.99 10.67
N SER A 94 -17.43 -33.88 9.76
CA SER A 94 -16.83 -35.20 9.59
C SER A 94 -15.37 -35.14 9.09
N LYS A 95 -14.95 -33.99 8.52
CA LYS A 95 -13.65 -33.80 7.85
C LYS A 95 -13.34 -34.92 6.86
N MET A 96 -14.38 -35.42 6.20
CA MET A 96 -14.31 -36.53 5.28
C MET A 96 -15.19 -36.23 4.08
N LEU A 97 -14.66 -36.44 2.89
CA LEU A 97 -15.43 -36.39 1.64
C LEU A 97 -15.59 -37.81 1.12
N ILE A 98 -16.80 -38.17 0.73
CA ILE A 98 -17.06 -39.46 0.10
C ILE A 98 -17.43 -39.20 -1.37
N ILE A 99 -16.73 -39.89 -2.27
CA ILE A 99 -16.98 -39.84 -3.71
C ILE A 99 -17.39 -41.24 -4.16
N GLU A 100 -18.57 -41.33 -4.75
CA GLU A 100 -19.03 -42.52 -5.47
C GLU A 100 -18.46 -42.49 -6.89
N ILE A 101 -17.84 -43.58 -7.32
CA ILE A 101 -17.27 -43.73 -8.66
C ILE A 101 -17.89 -44.96 -9.32
N LYS A 102 -18.33 -44.79 -10.58
CA LYS A 102 -18.75 -45.89 -11.45
C LYS A 102 -17.62 -46.21 -12.42
N ILE A 103 -17.13 -47.44 -12.35
CA ILE A 103 -16.02 -47.94 -13.17
C ILE A 103 -16.59 -48.95 -14.15
N LEU A 104 -16.24 -48.82 -15.42
CA LEU A 104 -16.55 -49.83 -16.43
C LEU A 104 -15.30 -50.69 -16.69
N ASP A 105 -15.35 -51.95 -16.26
CA ASP A 105 -14.31 -52.93 -16.55
C ASP A 105 -14.91 -54.13 -17.30
N GLU A 106 -14.41 -54.38 -18.51
CA GLU A 106 -14.80 -55.51 -19.36
C GLU A 106 -16.32 -55.71 -19.54
N GLY A 107 -17.08 -54.61 -19.61
CA GLY A 107 -18.54 -54.63 -19.80
C GLY A 107 -19.36 -54.77 -18.53
N VAL A 108 -18.73 -54.77 -17.35
CA VAL A 108 -19.38 -54.79 -16.03
C VAL A 108 -19.17 -53.44 -15.32
N GLU A 109 -20.25 -52.86 -14.82
CA GLU A 109 -20.23 -51.60 -14.07
C GLU A 109 -20.04 -51.84 -12.57
N TYR A 110 -18.96 -51.31 -11.99
CA TYR A 110 -18.67 -51.39 -10.56
C TYR A 110 -18.92 -50.04 -9.90
N VAL A 111 -19.65 -50.02 -8.78
CA VAL A 111 -19.83 -48.83 -7.93
C VAL A 111 -18.91 -48.93 -6.72
N VAL A 112 -18.03 -47.94 -6.54
CA VAL A 112 -17.06 -47.90 -5.45
C VAL A 112 -17.08 -46.54 -4.75
N ASN A 113 -17.14 -46.58 -3.42
CA ASN A 113 -17.06 -45.38 -2.59
C ASN A 113 -15.62 -45.14 -2.14
N LEU A 114 -15.05 -44.01 -2.55
CA LEU A 114 -13.76 -43.52 -2.09
C LEU A 114 -13.94 -42.54 -0.94
N GLN A 115 -13.14 -42.69 0.11
CA GLN A 115 -13.12 -41.83 1.28
C GLN A 115 -11.87 -40.95 1.25
N PHE A 116 -12.06 -39.63 1.31
CA PHE A 116 -10.99 -38.64 1.39
C PHE A 116 -11.01 -37.95 2.75
N LYS A 117 -9.98 -38.20 3.57
CA LYS A 117 -9.81 -37.56 4.88
C LYS A 117 -9.15 -36.19 4.73
N ILE A 118 -9.77 -35.15 5.26
CA ILE A 118 -9.26 -33.78 5.24
C ILE A 118 -8.32 -33.58 6.43
N ARG A 119 -7.05 -33.28 6.15
CA ARG A 119 -6.03 -32.91 7.14
C ARG A 119 -5.73 -31.41 7.03
N ASN A 120 -5.80 -30.71 8.14
CA ASN A 120 -5.43 -29.30 8.16
C ASN A 120 -3.90 -29.13 8.15
N ARG A 121 -3.40 -28.30 7.24
CA ARG A 121 -2.00 -27.88 7.13
C ARG A 121 -1.95 -26.40 6.78
N GLN A 122 -1.19 -25.61 7.53
CA GLN A 122 -1.09 -24.18 7.27
C GLN A 122 -0.30 -23.91 5.97
N CYS A 123 -0.84 -23.05 5.10
CA CYS A 123 -0.14 -22.63 3.90
C CYS A 123 0.95 -21.59 4.24
N GLY A 124 1.94 -21.46 3.35
CA GLY A 124 3.02 -20.49 3.53
C GLY A 124 2.53 -19.04 3.62
N ASP A 125 1.41 -18.70 3.01
CA ASP A 125 0.83 -17.35 3.10
C ASP A 125 0.24 -17.07 4.49
N CYS A 126 -0.58 -17.99 5.02
CA CYS A 126 -1.16 -17.84 6.36
C CYS A 126 -0.10 -17.91 7.46
N MET A 127 0.92 -18.75 7.29
CA MET A 127 2.06 -18.81 8.22
C MET A 127 2.82 -17.47 8.24
N ARG A 128 2.94 -16.81 7.09
CA ARG A 128 3.54 -15.46 6.99
C ARG A 128 2.67 -14.38 7.60
N ALA A 129 1.35 -14.46 7.43
CA ALA A 129 0.41 -13.51 8.02
C ALA A 129 0.40 -13.58 9.56
N GLU A 130 0.44 -14.78 10.14
CA GLU A 130 0.46 -14.98 11.59
C GLU A 130 1.80 -14.60 12.25
N SER A 131 2.88 -14.56 11.48
CA SER A 131 4.19 -14.18 12.01
C SER A 131 4.37 -12.66 12.01
N LYS A 132 4.41 -12.07 13.22
CA LYS A 132 4.52 -10.61 13.49
C LYS A 132 5.72 -9.87 12.84
N GLN A 133 6.62 -10.56 12.15
CA GLN A 133 7.90 -10.05 11.62
C GLN A 133 8.07 -10.24 10.09
N PHE A 134 7.04 -10.70 9.38
CA PHE A 134 7.16 -11.15 7.99
C PHE A 134 7.01 -10.06 6.92
N TRP A 135 7.72 -8.94 7.08
CA TRP A 135 7.98 -8.03 5.96
C TRP A 135 9.30 -8.39 5.29
N ASN A 136 9.30 -8.40 3.96
CA ASN A 136 10.49 -8.63 3.14
C ASN A 136 11.06 -7.33 2.60
N SER A 137 10.23 -6.30 2.46
CA SER A 137 10.67 -5.00 1.96
C SER A 137 10.01 -3.89 2.75
N VAL A 138 10.77 -2.85 3.07
CA VAL A 138 10.29 -1.66 3.76
C VAL A 138 10.67 -0.42 2.95
N VAL A 139 9.73 0.51 2.83
CA VAL A 139 9.96 1.83 2.25
C VAL A 139 9.86 2.83 3.38
N GLN A 140 10.98 3.49 3.68
CA GLN A 140 11.11 4.45 4.76
C GLN A 140 11.14 5.85 4.16
N LEU A 141 10.06 6.60 4.34
CA LEU A 141 9.99 7.99 3.91
C LEU A 141 10.44 8.89 5.05
N ARG A 142 11.44 9.74 4.81
CA ARG A 142 12.01 10.64 5.81
C ARG A 142 12.15 12.05 5.27
N GLN A 143 12.01 13.03 6.16
CA GLN A 143 12.27 14.44 5.86
C GLN A 143 13.03 15.06 7.03
N HIS A 144 14.15 15.73 6.75
CA HIS A 144 14.99 16.37 7.76
C HIS A 144 15.30 17.82 7.40
N PRO A 145 14.78 18.82 8.15
CA PRO A 145 13.92 18.69 9.32
C PRO A 145 12.49 18.21 8.97
N ALA A 146 11.85 17.51 9.90
CA ALA A 146 10.51 16.97 9.69
C ALA A 146 9.45 18.08 9.61
N SER A 147 8.52 17.94 8.67
CA SER A 147 7.33 18.81 8.52
C SER A 147 6.06 17.99 8.38
N LYS A 148 5.11 18.18 9.31
CA LYS A 148 3.82 17.50 9.28
C LYS A 148 3.03 17.80 7.99
N ARG A 149 3.11 19.05 7.50
CA ARG A 149 2.41 19.52 6.29
C ARG A 149 2.78 18.71 5.04
N THR A 150 4.06 18.39 4.87
CA THR A 150 4.52 17.56 3.75
C THR A 150 4.04 16.13 3.88
N PHE A 151 4.06 15.55 5.09
CA PHE A 151 3.60 14.19 5.30
C PHE A 151 2.09 14.04 5.10
N TRP A 152 1.26 14.97 5.58
CA TRP A 152 -0.17 14.98 5.28
C TRP A 152 -0.46 15.07 3.78
N PHE A 153 0.35 15.85 3.04
CA PHE A 153 0.22 15.93 1.59
C PHE A 153 0.61 14.62 0.88
N VAL A 154 1.71 14.00 1.29
CA VAL A 154 2.13 12.69 0.75
C VAL A 154 1.05 11.65 1.00
N GLU A 155 0.53 11.62 2.21
CA GLU A 155 -0.50 10.69 2.64
C GLU A 155 -1.79 10.83 1.84
N GLN A 156 -2.28 12.06 1.70
CA GLN A 156 -3.45 12.33 0.87
C GLN A 156 -3.22 11.88 -0.58
N LEU A 157 -2.03 12.13 -1.12
CA LEU A 157 -1.67 11.75 -2.47
C LEU A 157 -1.60 10.21 -2.63
N VAL A 158 -1.06 9.50 -1.63
CA VAL A 158 -1.00 8.03 -1.57
C VAL A 158 -2.40 7.43 -1.45
N SER A 159 -3.29 8.06 -0.69
CA SER A 159 -4.69 7.65 -0.54
C SER A 159 -5.45 7.83 -1.86
N ASN A 160 -5.39 9.02 -2.45
CA ASN A 160 -6.10 9.35 -3.69
C ASN A 160 -5.72 8.44 -4.87
N HIS A 161 -4.45 8.03 -4.95
CA HIS A 161 -3.97 7.13 -6.00
C HIS A 161 -4.04 5.64 -5.62
N ASN A 162 -4.59 5.28 -4.46
CA ASN A 162 -4.64 3.91 -3.94
C ASN A 162 -3.28 3.20 -3.96
N ALA A 163 -2.19 3.94 -3.75
CA ALA A 163 -0.83 3.40 -3.85
C ALA A 163 -0.45 2.50 -2.65
N HIS A 164 -1.26 2.50 -1.59
CA HIS A 164 -1.05 1.75 -0.36
C HIS A 164 -1.71 0.35 -0.35
N MET A 165 -2.48 -0.03 -1.38
CA MET A 165 -3.26 -1.29 -1.41
C MET A 165 -2.44 -2.57 -1.21
N GLU A 166 -1.17 -2.59 -1.65
CA GLU A 166 -0.29 -3.75 -1.50
C GLU A 166 0.57 -3.71 -0.21
N THR A 167 0.36 -2.69 0.65
CA THR A 167 1.07 -2.56 1.92
C THR A 167 0.48 -3.49 2.97
N THR A 168 1.34 -4.04 3.82
CA THR A 168 0.92 -4.94 4.92
C THR A 168 0.71 -4.18 6.22
N ASN A 169 1.51 -3.13 6.43
CA ASN A 169 1.44 -2.30 7.61
C ASN A 169 2.04 -0.93 7.29
N ILE A 170 1.54 0.10 7.95
CA ILE A 170 2.05 1.47 7.90
C ILE A 170 2.36 1.88 9.34
N LYS A 171 3.59 2.36 9.57
CA LYS A 171 4.02 2.81 10.89
C LYS A 171 4.56 4.23 10.81
N GLU A 172 4.03 5.08 11.69
CA GLU A 172 4.58 6.41 11.88
C GLU A 172 5.82 6.40 12.76
N THR A 173 6.75 7.27 12.41
CA THR A 173 7.96 7.57 13.17
C THR A 173 8.11 9.09 13.29
N LYS A 174 8.92 9.54 14.25
CA LYS A 174 9.08 10.98 14.52
C LYS A 174 9.47 11.81 13.30
N ASP A 175 10.28 11.24 12.40
CA ASP A 175 10.83 11.91 11.22
C ASP A 175 10.24 11.39 9.89
N GLY A 176 9.13 10.66 9.94
CA GLY A 176 8.39 10.24 8.75
C GLY A 176 7.65 8.91 8.88
N ILE A 177 7.42 8.21 7.76
CA ILE A 177 6.48 7.08 7.67
C ILE A 177 7.18 5.86 7.08
N ASP A 178 6.89 4.67 7.62
CA ASP A 178 7.38 3.38 7.14
C ASP A 178 6.24 2.55 6.55
N PHE A 179 6.40 2.18 5.28
CA PHE A 179 5.50 1.27 4.56
C PHE A 179 6.12 -0.12 4.46
N PHE A 180 5.44 -1.14 4.98
CA PHE A 180 5.89 -2.52 4.96
C PHE A 180 5.25 -3.32 3.83
N PHE A 181 6.04 -4.15 3.16
CA PHE A 181 5.64 -4.98 2.03
C PHE A 181 6.13 -6.43 2.17
N THR A 182 5.30 -7.38 1.73
CA THR A 182 5.67 -8.79 1.59
C THR A 182 6.45 -9.07 0.30
N LYS A 183 6.19 -8.32 -0.77
CA LYS A 183 6.84 -8.47 -2.08
C LYS A 183 7.74 -7.27 -2.39
N LYS A 184 8.94 -7.55 -2.92
CA LYS A 184 9.89 -6.51 -3.35
C LYS A 184 9.33 -5.61 -4.45
N ASN A 185 8.61 -6.20 -5.41
CA ASN A 185 8.07 -5.46 -6.55
C ASN A 185 7.06 -4.40 -6.13
N SER A 186 6.22 -4.70 -5.13
CA SER A 186 5.25 -3.78 -4.54
C SER A 186 5.93 -2.56 -3.93
N ALA A 187 7.01 -2.77 -3.17
CA ALA A 187 7.81 -1.68 -2.61
C ALA A 187 8.42 -0.80 -3.72
N ILE A 188 8.95 -1.41 -4.80
CA ILE A 188 9.52 -0.66 -5.93
C ILE A 188 8.45 0.19 -6.65
N LYS A 189 7.21 -0.30 -6.76
CA LYS A 189 6.10 0.51 -7.33
C LYS A 189 5.88 1.78 -6.51
N LEU A 190 5.79 1.67 -5.19
CA LEU A 190 5.62 2.82 -4.31
C LEU A 190 6.82 3.78 -4.39
N VAL A 191 8.05 3.25 -4.42
CA VAL A 191 9.26 4.08 -4.57
C VAL A 191 9.23 4.89 -5.88
N LYS A 192 8.84 4.24 -7.00
CA LYS A 192 8.70 4.92 -8.29
C LYS A 192 7.62 5.99 -8.25
N PHE A 193 6.48 5.69 -7.63
CA PHE A 193 5.40 6.65 -7.43
C PHE A 193 5.90 7.89 -6.67
N LEU A 194 6.55 7.70 -5.51
CA LEU A 194 7.08 8.81 -4.72
C LEU A 194 8.13 9.63 -5.47
N THR A 195 8.98 8.98 -6.27
CA THR A 195 10.00 9.68 -7.09
C THR A 195 9.38 10.48 -8.24
N ASN A 196 8.20 10.10 -8.72
CA ASN A 196 7.49 10.81 -9.78
C ASN A 196 6.73 12.04 -9.27
N PHE A 197 6.30 12.05 -8.01
CA PHE A 197 5.57 13.18 -7.43
C PHE A 197 6.47 14.15 -6.65
N PHE A 198 7.54 13.65 -6.05
CA PHE A 198 8.40 14.43 -5.15
C PHE A 198 9.87 14.37 -5.58
N GLY A 199 10.59 15.47 -5.33
CA GLY A 199 12.05 15.50 -5.43
C GLY A 199 12.68 14.71 -4.28
N VAL A 200 13.13 13.49 -4.55
CA VAL A 200 13.67 12.59 -3.52
C VAL A 200 15.11 12.14 -3.78
N GLN A 201 15.81 11.79 -2.71
CA GLN A 201 17.03 10.98 -2.75
C GLN A 201 16.72 9.57 -2.26
N ARG A 202 17.08 8.58 -3.07
CA ARG A 202 16.87 7.16 -2.79
C ARG A 202 18.18 6.51 -2.33
N LYS A 203 18.12 5.77 -1.23
CA LYS A 203 19.20 4.92 -0.72
C LYS A 203 18.65 3.49 -0.52
N ASP A 204 19.26 2.53 -1.20
CA ASP A 204 18.86 1.14 -1.15
C ASP A 204 19.83 0.32 -0.30
N SER A 205 19.31 -0.54 0.54
CA SER A 205 20.10 -1.53 1.27
C SER A 205 19.39 -2.88 1.27
N ASN A 206 20.18 -3.94 1.34
CA ASN A 206 19.69 -5.31 1.45
C ASN A 206 20.41 -6.03 2.60
N ARG A 207 19.65 -6.82 3.35
CA ARG A 207 20.16 -7.67 4.43
C ARG A 207 19.80 -9.11 4.12
N LEU A 208 20.81 -9.96 3.96
CA LEU A 208 20.62 -11.41 3.81
C LEU A 208 20.07 -11.99 5.12
N ILE A 209 18.98 -12.74 5.02
CA ILE A 209 18.38 -13.49 6.14
C ILE A 209 18.86 -14.93 6.08
N SER A 210 18.70 -15.56 4.91
CA SER A 210 19.02 -16.96 4.70
C SER A 210 19.38 -17.20 3.25
N GLU A 211 20.23 -18.18 3.02
CA GLU A 211 20.66 -18.63 1.70
C GLU A 211 20.42 -20.13 1.59
N ASP A 212 19.70 -20.55 0.55
CA ASP A 212 19.58 -21.96 0.20
C ASP A 212 20.63 -22.29 -0.87
N ARG A 213 21.72 -22.92 -0.42
CA ARG A 213 22.85 -23.32 -1.28
C ARG A 213 22.49 -24.41 -2.29
N ARG A 214 21.41 -25.17 -2.07
CA ARG A 214 20.99 -26.22 -3.02
C ARG A 214 20.31 -25.64 -4.24
N ASN A 215 19.51 -24.59 -4.02
CA ASN A 215 18.76 -23.92 -5.08
C ASN A 215 19.38 -22.58 -5.52
N ASN A 216 20.51 -22.17 -4.91
CA ASN A 216 21.16 -20.88 -5.11
C ASN A 216 20.15 -19.70 -4.98
N THR A 217 19.27 -19.78 -3.99
CA THR A 217 18.27 -18.73 -3.73
C THR A 217 18.54 -18.05 -2.39
N CYS A 218 18.47 -16.72 -2.38
CA CYS A 218 18.70 -15.91 -1.19
C CYS A 218 17.42 -15.22 -0.76
N ASN A 219 17.12 -15.30 0.54
CA ASN A 219 16.05 -14.54 1.17
C ASN A 219 16.65 -13.27 1.80
N ASN A 220 16.30 -12.11 1.25
CA ASN A 220 16.83 -10.82 1.66
C ASN A 220 15.70 -9.90 2.15
N LYS A 221 15.93 -9.20 3.27
CA LYS A 221 15.15 -8.00 3.60
C LYS A 221 15.70 -6.81 2.83
N ASN A 222 14.86 -6.13 2.07
CA ASN A 222 15.23 -4.92 1.35
C ASN A 222 14.70 -3.69 2.10
N THR A 223 15.53 -2.67 2.23
CA THR A 223 15.17 -1.39 2.83
C THR A 223 15.42 -0.30 1.81
N TYR A 224 14.36 0.44 1.50
CA TYR A 224 14.37 1.59 0.60
C TYR A 224 14.19 2.85 1.42
N CYS A 225 15.27 3.59 1.65
CA CYS A 225 15.21 4.87 2.34
C CYS A 225 15.02 5.99 1.30
N ILE A 226 13.92 6.72 1.43
CA ILE A 226 13.53 7.83 0.58
C ILE A 226 13.60 9.11 1.43
N GLU A 227 14.57 9.95 1.13
CA GLU A 227 14.78 11.24 1.78
C GLU A 227 14.13 12.33 0.91
N LEU A 228 13.12 13.01 1.46
CA LEU A 228 12.46 14.16 0.84
C LEU A 228 13.33 15.41 0.99
N MET A 229 13.20 16.33 0.03
CA MET A 229 13.72 17.69 0.22
C MET A 229 13.07 18.34 1.45
N PRO A 230 13.82 19.09 2.28
CA PRO A 230 13.32 19.62 3.53
C PRO A 230 12.41 20.84 3.40
N PHE A 231 12.25 21.37 2.18
CA PHE A 231 11.46 22.56 1.95
C PHE A 231 9.97 22.25 1.99
N CYS A 232 9.21 23.13 2.61
CA CYS A 232 7.76 23.15 2.58
C CYS A 232 7.28 24.39 1.84
N LYS A 233 6.03 24.34 1.36
CA LYS A 233 5.39 25.53 0.80
C LYS A 233 5.39 26.66 1.85
N ASP A 234 5.69 27.87 1.42
CA ASP A 234 5.77 29.10 2.23
C ASP A 234 6.96 29.18 3.21
N ASP A 235 7.97 28.31 3.09
CA ASP A 235 9.21 28.42 3.88
C ASP A 235 10.13 29.53 3.32
N LEU A 236 10.84 30.21 4.22
CA LEU A 236 11.88 31.19 3.87
C LEU A 236 13.25 30.50 3.85
N VAL A 237 13.92 30.57 2.71
CA VAL A 237 15.19 29.88 2.45
C VAL A 237 16.22 30.87 1.95
N ALA A 238 17.41 30.83 2.53
CA ALA A 238 18.57 31.53 2.02
C ALA A 238 19.44 30.56 1.22
N ILE A 239 19.88 30.99 0.04
CA ILE A 239 20.81 30.25 -0.80
C ILE A 239 22.13 30.99 -0.84
N LYS A 240 23.21 30.32 -0.44
CA LYS A 240 24.55 30.86 -0.55
C LYS A 240 25.01 30.89 -2.00
N ASN A 241 25.30 32.08 -2.51
CA ASN A 241 25.93 32.31 -3.79
C ASN A 241 27.31 32.92 -3.57
N LYS A 242 28.35 32.06 -3.62
CA LYS A 242 29.74 32.41 -3.27
C LYS A 242 29.85 32.93 -1.83
N SER A 243 29.93 34.24 -1.64
CA SER A 243 30.07 34.91 -0.35
C SER A 243 28.82 35.67 0.09
N LYS A 244 27.77 35.71 -0.74
CA LYS A 244 26.50 36.38 -0.42
C LYS A 244 25.38 35.36 -0.26
N TYR A 245 24.35 35.74 0.47
CA TYR A 245 23.12 34.96 0.59
C TYR A 245 22.01 35.67 -0.17
N ASP A 246 21.32 34.92 -1.00
CA ASP A 246 20.14 35.39 -1.72
C ASP A 246 18.90 34.79 -1.02
N LEU A 247 17.89 35.60 -0.72
CA LEU A 247 16.67 35.16 -0.03
C LEU A 247 15.59 34.69 -1.01
N PHE A 248 14.93 33.59 -0.65
CA PHE A 248 13.89 32.96 -1.46
C PHE A 248 12.71 32.48 -0.62
N VAL A 249 11.51 32.57 -1.18
CA VAL A 249 10.31 31.93 -0.64
C VAL A 249 9.95 30.71 -1.49
N VAL A 250 9.58 29.62 -0.83
CA VAL A 250 9.15 28.38 -1.49
C VAL A 250 7.69 28.49 -1.92
N ASN A 251 7.42 28.41 -3.22
CA ASN A 251 6.05 28.51 -3.73
C ASN A 251 5.38 27.14 -3.87
N LYS A 252 6.09 26.18 -4.47
CA LYS A 252 5.54 24.85 -4.77
C LYS A 252 6.61 23.77 -4.68
N MET A 253 6.21 22.66 -4.07
CA MET A 253 7.01 21.46 -3.91
C MET A 253 6.43 20.32 -4.74
N ASN A 254 7.09 19.99 -5.84
CA ASN A 254 6.79 18.83 -6.68
C ASN A 254 8.06 17.98 -6.82
N THR A 255 8.31 17.39 -8.00
CA THR A 255 9.60 16.82 -8.41
C THR A 255 10.72 17.84 -8.42
N PHE A 256 10.37 19.10 -8.71
CA PHE A 256 11.22 20.27 -8.57
C PHE A 256 10.63 21.24 -7.56
N CYS A 257 11.49 21.98 -6.89
CA CYS A 257 11.13 23.05 -5.97
C CYS A 257 11.16 24.38 -6.73
N THR A 258 10.03 25.10 -6.75
CA THR A 258 9.97 26.47 -7.28
C THR A 258 10.19 27.46 -6.14
N LEU A 259 11.24 28.26 -6.27
CA LEU A 259 11.58 29.34 -5.36
C LEU A 259 11.38 30.68 -6.04
N THR A 260 10.84 31.68 -5.35
CA THR A 260 10.86 33.07 -5.81
C THR A 260 11.84 33.86 -4.98
N ASN A 261 12.77 34.55 -5.63
CA ASN A 261 13.68 35.47 -4.96
C ASN A 261 12.92 36.72 -4.52
N LEU A 262 13.19 37.22 -3.31
CA LEU A 262 12.47 38.36 -2.75
C LEU A 262 12.81 39.69 -3.44
N GLU A 263 14.09 39.97 -3.64
CA GLU A 263 14.56 41.24 -4.24
C GLU A 263 14.22 41.32 -5.74
N THR A 264 14.54 40.26 -6.48
CA THR A 264 14.45 40.26 -7.95
C THR A 264 13.10 39.77 -8.48
N LYS A 265 12.26 39.18 -7.62
CA LYS A 265 11.00 38.52 -7.96
C LYS A 265 11.13 37.41 -9.03
N LYS A 266 12.35 36.96 -9.31
CA LYS A 266 12.62 35.90 -10.29
C LYS A 266 12.42 34.53 -9.67
N THR A 267 11.84 33.62 -10.45
CA THR A 267 11.64 32.22 -10.05
C THR A 267 12.88 31.37 -10.37
N LYS A 268 13.37 30.59 -9.41
CA LYS A 268 14.43 29.60 -9.56
C LYS A 268 13.86 28.19 -9.39
N LEU A 269 14.23 27.28 -10.27
CA LEU A 269 13.85 25.86 -10.22
C LEU A 269 15.00 25.03 -9.66
N ILE A 270 14.75 24.28 -8.59
CA ILE A 270 15.74 23.39 -7.99
C ILE A 270 15.30 21.95 -8.19
N THR A 271 16.21 21.15 -8.72
CA THR A 271 16.04 19.70 -8.85
C THR A 271 16.59 19.00 -7.61
N SER A 272 16.05 17.83 -7.25
CA SER A 272 16.57 17.02 -6.14
C SER A 272 18.09 16.80 -6.23
N LYS A 273 18.60 16.44 -7.41
CA LYS A 273 20.05 16.24 -7.63
C LYS A 273 20.89 17.45 -7.25
N ASP A 274 20.43 18.66 -7.58
CA ASP A 274 21.15 19.90 -7.27
C ASP A 274 21.14 20.16 -5.76
N TYR A 275 19.97 20.05 -5.12
CA TYR A 275 19.84 20.20 -3.68
C TYR A 275 20.72 19.20 -2.90
N PHE A 276 20.61 17.90 -3.22
CA PHE A 276 21.34 16.85 -2.49
C PHE A 276 22.86 16.90 -2.71
N SER A 277 23.34 17.51 -3.80
CA SER A 277 24.78 17.72 -4.06
C SER A 277 25.32 18.94 -3.32
N ASN A 278 24.49 19.97 -3.12
CA ASN A 278 24.87 21.27 -2.60
C ASN A 278 24.16 21.59 -1.27
N LYS A 279 23.94 20.60 -0.40
CA LYS A 279 23.13 20.76 0.84
C LYS A 279 23.56 21.96 1.70
N ASP A 280 24.86 22.18 1.82
CA ASP A 280 25.45 23.23 2.68
C ASP A 280 25.16 24.65 2.18
N GLN A 281 24.73 24.81 0.92
CA GLN A 281 24.38 26.12 0.36
C GLN A 281 22.97 26.57 0.77
N TYR A 282 22.12 25.65 1.22
CA TYR A 282 20.71 25.92 1.51
C TYR A 282 20.50 26.00 3.01
N VAL A 283 20.02 27.15 3.47
CA VAL A 283 19.69 27.38 4.89
C VAL A 283 18.23 27.76 5.00
N ILE A 284 17.46 27.00 5.79
CA ILE A 284 16.07 27.32 6.10
C ILE A 284 16.07 28.31 7.26
N LEU A 285 15.51 29.50 7.04
CA LEU A 285 15.48 30.59 8.02
C LEU A 285 14.24 30.49 8.92
N GLN A 286 13.06 30.47 8.30
CA GLN A 286 11.77 30.43 8.97
C GLN A 286 10.84 29.43 8.29
N ARG A 287 9.93 28.88 9.10
CA ARG A 287 8.94 27.90 8.68
C ARG A 287 7.55 28.33 9.10
N SER A 288 6.54 27.62 8.60
CA SER A 288 5.12 27.91 8.89
C SER A 288 4.73 28.02 10.37
N LYS A 289 5.55 27.49 11.30
CA LYS A 289 5.34 27.65 12.76
C LYS A 289 5.58 29.08 13.25
N ASP A 290 6.44 29.80 12.54
CA ASP A 290 6.90 31.14 12.88
C ASP A 290 6.01 32.23 12.27
N PHE A 291 4.90 31.85 11.61
CA PHE A 291 3.96 32.83 11.09
C PHE A 291 3.38 33.67 12.21
N ILE A 292 3.27 34.97 11.96
CA ILE A 292 2.55 35.93 12.79
C ILE A 292 1.39 36.46 11.95
N GLU A 293 0.23 36.58 12.58
CA GLU A 293 -0.96 37.13 11.93
C GLU A 293 -0.92 38.64 12.00
N TYR A 294 -1.22 39.30 10.89
CA TYR A 294 -1.38 40.74 10.82
C TYR A 294 -2.71 41.07 10.14
N GLU A 295 -3.29 42.21 10.49
CA GLU A 295 -4.48 42.77 9.87
C GLU A 295 -4.10 43.94 8.95
N VAL A 296 -4.71 43.97 7.77
CA VAL A 296 -4.50 45.00 6.76
C VAL A 296 -5.35 46.23 7.10
N LEU A 297 -4.69 47.36 7.40
CA LEU A 297 -5.38 48.62 7.71
C LEU A 297 -5.63 49.47 6.46
N VAL A 298 -4.60 49.65 5.63
CA VAL A 298 -4.65 50.56 4.47
C VAL A 298 -3.99 49.91 3.27
N VAL A 299 -4.65 50.01 2.12
CA VAL A 299 -4.14 49.50 0.83
C VAL A 299 -3.97 50.65 -0.14
N ASN A 300 -2.72 50.99 -0.45
CA ASN A 300 -2.37 52.01 -1.44
C ASN A 300 -2.17 51.37 -2.82
N ARG A 301 -3.23 51.32 -3.62
CA ARG A 301 -3.20 50.70 -4.97
C ARG A 301 -2.24 51.37 -5.95
N HIS A 302 -1.97 52.67 -5.81
CA HIS A 302 -1.07 53.41 -6.70
C HIS A 302 0.40 53.02 -6.52
N ASN A 303 0.84 52.85 -5.28
CA ASN A 303 2.24 52.52 -4.96
C ASN A 303 2.43 51.04 -4.62
N LYS A 304 1.36 50.24 -4.68
CA LYS A 304 1.35 48.83 -4.25
C LYS A 304 1.91 48.64 -2.83
N SER A 305 1.67 49.60 -1.95
CA SER A 305 2.06 49.51 -0.54
C SER A 305 0.85 49.23 0.34
N ILE A 306 1.08 48.50 1.42
CA ILE A 306 0.05 48.09 2.36
C ILE A 306 0.56 48.38 3.77
N SER A 307 -0.30 48.96 4.60
CA SER A 307 -0.03 49.17 6.02
C SER A 307 -0.69 48.06 6.82
N ILE A 308 0.11 47.29 7.56
CA ILE A 308 -0.35 46.16 8.38
C ILE A 308 -0.09 46.39 9.87
N THR A 309 -0.89 45.76 10.72
CA THR A 309 -0.74 45.81 12.19
C THR A 309 -1.00 44.45 12.85
N ASN A 310 -0.34 44.16 13.97
CA ASN A 310 -0.56 42.95 14.77
C ASN A 310 -1.41 43.26 16.02
N ASP A 311 -1.06 44.34 16.74
CA ASP A 311 -1.69 44.73 18.02
C ASP A 311 -2.06 46.23 18.09
N ASN A 312 -2.35 46.87 16.96
CA ASN A 312 -2.69 48.31 16.82
C ASN A 312 -1.58 49.32 17.22
N GLU A 313 -0.48 48.89 17.84
CA GLU A 313 0.61 49.78 18.25
C GLU A 313 1.70 49.95 17.20
N ASN A 314 1.97 48.90 16.41
CA ASN A 314 2.99 48.91 15.36
C ASN A 314 2.31 48.85 13.99
N ILE A 315 2.48 49.93 13.20
CA ILE A 315 2.05 50.00 11.80
C ILE A 315 3.29 49.85 10.94
N ILE A 316 3.27 48.86 10.05
CA ILE A 316 4.40 48.54 9.17
C ILE A 316 3.92 48.68 7.73
N GLU A 317 4.66 49.43 6.91
CA GLU A 317 4.39 49.57 5.48
C GLU A 317 5.22 48.55 4.69
N ILE A 318 4.55 47.75 3.87
CA ILE A 318 5.18 46.72 3.03
C ILE A 318 4.73 46.90 1.59
N GLN A 319 5.65 46.73 0.64
CA GLN A 319 5.32 46.71 -0.79
C GLN A 319 4.94 45.30 -1.24
N THR A 320 3.76 45.14 -1.83
CA THR A 320 3.26 43.81 -2.20
C THR A 320 2.48 43.85 -3.50
N ASP A 321 2.63 42.81 -4.32
CA ASP A 321 1.83 42.63 -5.54
C ASP A 321 0.53 41.83 -5.29
N MET A 322 0.24 41.48 -4.03
CA MET A 322 -0.94 40.68 -3.68
C MET A 322 -2.20 41.53 -3.66
N GLU A 323 -3.30 40.97 -4.18
CA GLU A 323 -4.62 41.61 -4.10
C GLU A 323 -5.21 41.39 -2.70
N LEU A 324 -5.15 42.44 -1.87
CA LEU A 324 -5.64 42.46 -0.50
C LEU A 324 -6.68 43.58 -0.31
N GLU A 325 -7.64 43.32 0.57
CA GLU A 325 -8.65 44.28 1.00
C GLU A 325 -8.41 44.68 2.47
N VAL A 326 -9.01 45.79 2.89
CA VAL A 326 -8.99 46.23 4.30
C VAL A 326 -9.63 45.15 5.16
N ASP A 327 -9.14 44.99 6.40
CA ASP A 327 -9.56 43.97 7.38
C ASP A 327 -9.23 42.53 6.99
N ASN A 328 -8.48 42.32 5.89
CA ASN A 328 -7.98 40.99 5.57
C ASN A 328 -6.86 40.60 6.55
N LYS A 329 -6.92 39.36 7.02
CA LYS A 329 -5.84 38.76 7.79
C LYS A 329 -4.77 38.21 6.85
N VAL A 330 -3.51 38.43 7.19
CA VAL A 330 -2.34 37.97 6.44
C VAL A 330 -1.33 37.30 7.37
N TYR A 331 -0.60 36.32 6.85
CA TYR A 331 0.54 35.72 7.53
C TYR A 331 1.84 36.37 7.04
N CYS A 332 2.62 36.83 8.01
CA CYS A 332 3.94 37.43 7.78
C CYS A 332 5.01 36.73 8.61
N TYR A 333 6.26 36.86 8.18
CA TYR A 333 7.43 36.58 9.02
C TYR A 333 8.01 37.88 9.55
N ASP A 334 8.28 37.92 10.85
CA ASP A 334 9.07 38.98 11.47
C ASP A 334 10.54 38.55 11.47
N LEU A 335 11.39 39.32 10.81
CA LEU A 335 12.82 39.06 10.64
C LEU A 335 13.63 39.61 11.84
N SER A 336 13.04 40.45 12.68
CA SER A 336 13.73 41.06 13.83
C SER A 336 13.80 40.15 15.06
N ILE A 337 12.84 39.23 15.20
CA ILE A 337 12.69 38.41 16.41
C ILE A 337 13.74 37.30 16.50
N LYS A 338 14.21 36.79 15.35
CA LYS A 338 15.11 35.63 15.30
C LYS A 338 16.52 35.99 14.90
N ASN A 339 17.48 35.53 15.69
CA ASN A 339 18.88 35.52 15.29
C ASN A 339 19.08 34.44 14.23
N PHE A 340 19.28 34.87 12.99
CA PHE A 340 19.56 33.96 11.89
C PHE A 340 21.02 33.51 11.91
N PRO A 341 21.31 32.28 11.46
CA PRO A 341 22.68 31.76 11.36
C PRO A 341 23.46 32.36 10.18
N ILE A 342 23.03 33.52 9.67
CA ILE A 342 23.53 34.16 8.46
C ILE A 342 23.79 35.62 8.78
N ASP A 343 24.97 36.10 8.40
CA ASP A 343 25.31 37.52 8.38
C ASP A 343 24.67 38.18 7.15
N TYR A 344 23.36 38.43 7.21
CA TYR A 344 22.59 39.12 6.18
C TYR A 344 21.80 40.26 6.83
N GLU A 345 21.98 41.47 6.31
CA GLU A 345 21.20 42.64 6.71
C GLU A 345 19.90 42.65 5.91
N PHE A 346 18.76 42.56 6.60
CA PHE A 346 17.45 42.59 5.97
C PHE A 346 17.01 44.03 5.75
N ASP A 347 16.62 44.36 4.52
CA ASP A 347 16.07 45.69 4.16
C ASP A 347 14.66 45.91 4.75
N GLU A 348 13.88 44.85 4.88
CA GLU A 348 12.52 44.85 5.42
C GLU A 348 12.48 44.15 6.77
N THR A 349 11.72 44.70 7.73
CA THR A 349 11.56 44.09 9.06
C THR A 349 10.55 42.93 9.05
N VAL A 350 9.53 43.03 8.20
CA VAL A 350 8.44 42.07 8.10
C VAL A 350 8.20 41.69 6.65
N LEU A 351 8.11 40.39 6.40
CA LEU A 351 7.89 39.82 5.08
C LEU A 351 6.46 39.27 4.97
N LEU A 352 5.67 39.79 4.03
CA LEU A 352 4.35 39.25 3.69
C LEU A 352 4.48 37.96 2.86
N ILE A 353 3.73 36.92 3.24
CA ILE A 353 3.85 35.60 2.59
C ILE A 353 2.55 35.17 1.95
N ARG A 354 1.44 35.25 2.68
CA ARG A 354 0.13 34.82 2.17
C ARG A 354 -1.02 35.49 2.91
N LYS A 355 -2.16 35.58 2.22
CA LYS A 355 -3.46 35.88 2.81
C LYS A 355 -3.94 34.68 3.62
N VAL A 356 -4.61 34.94 4.75
CA VAL A 356 -5.35 33.92 5.50
C VAL A 356 -6.67 33.67 4.78
N LEU A 357 -6.93 32.42 4.41
CA LEU A 357 -8.24 32.03 3.88
C LEU A 357 -9.11 31.55 5.05
N ASN A 358 -10.17 32.29 5.37
CA ASN A 358 -11.14 31.88 6.39
C ASN A 358 -12.04 30.77 5.83
N VAL A 359 -11.49 29.58 5.68
CA VAL A 359 -12.27 28.39 5.33
C VAL A 359 -12.96 27.92 6.61
N PRO A 360 -14.31 27.85 6.67
CA PRO A 360 -15.02 27.38 7.85
C PRO A 360 -14.84 25.87 8.01
N ILE A 361 -13.73 25.46 8.63
CA ILE A 361 -13.42 24.05 8.87
C ILE A 361 -13.88 23.69 10.27
N LYS A 362 -14.99 22.96 10.38
CA LYS A 362 -15.42 22.34 11.63
C LYS A 362 -14.95 20.89 11.65
N LEU A 363 -13.97 20.58 12.50
CA LEU A 363 -13.67 19.18 12.85
C LEU A 363 -14.85 18.61 13.66
N LYS A 364 -15.18 17.34 13.45
CA LYS A 364 -16.32 16.68 14.10
C LYS A 364 -16.24 16.64 15.62
N ASP A 365 -15.03 16.68 16.18
CA ASP A 365 -14.80 16.63 17.62
C ASP A 365 -15.03 17.98 18.32
N GLY A 366 -15.42 19.02 17.58
CA GLY A 366 -15.58 20.38 18.12
C GLY A 366 -14.27 21.10 18.44
N ASN A 367 -13.12 20.41 18.29
CA ASN A 367 -11.80 20.99 18.47
C ASN A 367 -11.39 21.81 17.25
N THR A 368 -10.77 22.96 17.49
CA THR A 368 -10.12 23.75 16.44
C THR A 368 -8.91 22.96 15.91
N PRO A 369 -8.73 22.82 14.58
CA PRO A 369 -7.57 22.13 14.01
C PRO A 369 -6.26 22.76 14.50
N GLU A 370 -5.21 21.95 14.67
CA GLU A 370 -3.86 22.48 14.85
C GLU A 370 -3.55 23.48 13.72
N ARG A 371 -2.91 24.61 14.04
CA ARG A 371 -2.65 25.71 13.08
C ARG A 371 -2.04 25.20 11.76
N GLU A 372 -1.06 24.29 11.83
CA GLU A 372 -0.44 23.69 10.65
C GLU A 372 -1.42 22.87 9.78
N TYR A 373 -2.40 22.21 10.40
CA TYR A 373 -3.43 21.44 9.70
C TYR A 373 -4.42 22.37 8.99
N GLY A 374 -4.78 23.50 9.61
CA GLY A 374 -5.53 24.58 8.94
C GLY A 374 -4.79 25.09 7.70
N LEU A 375 -3.50 25.40 7.86
CA LEU A 375 -2.66 25.84 6.74
C LEU A 375 -2.59 24.80 5.62
N PHE A 376 -2.57 23.50 5.96
CA PHE A 376 -2.59 22.38 5.02
C PHE A 376 -3.89 22.35 4.21
N LEU A 377 -5.05 22.41 4.89
CA LEU A 377 -6.37 22.40 4.26
C LEU A 377 -6.58 23.59 3.31
N GLU A 378 -6.12 24.79 3.70
CA GLU A 378 -6.13 25.98 2.82
C GLU A 378 -5.35 25.76 1.50
N ASN A 379 -4.31 24.92 1.49
CA ASN A 379 -3.61 24.60 0.23
C ASN A 379 -4.37 23.61 -0.64
N ILE A 380 -5.14 22.72 -0.02
CA ILE A 380 -5.85 21.67 -0.72
C ILE A 380 -7.13 22.20 -1.37
N GLU A 381 -7.71 23.28 -0.85
CA GLU A 381 -8.84 23.95 -1.52
C GLU A 381 -8.52 24.38 -2.97
N GLN A 382 -7.24 24.61 -3.29
CA GLN A 382 -6.78 24.86 -4.67
C GLN A 382 -6.91 23.62 -5.59
N TYR A 383 -7.11 22.44 -5.02
CA TYR A 383 -7.26 21.14 -5.67
C TYR A 383 -8.64 20.54 -5.32
N LYS A 384 -9.70 21.06 -5.96
CA LYS A 384 -11.11 20.70 -5.68
C LYS A 384 -11.37 19.19 -5.57
N ASP A 385 -10.79 18.38 -6.46
CA ASP A 385 -10.96 16.90 -6.46
C ASP A 385 -10.40 16.23 -5.19
N ILE A 386 -9.35 16.81 -4.59
CA ILE A 386 -8.71 16.31 -3.37
C ILE A 386 -9.54 16.72 -2.15
N PHE A 387 -10.07 17.94 -2.16
CA PHE A 387 -10.89 18.49 -1.07
C PHE A 387 -12.18 17.69 -0.85
N GLU A 388 -12.85 17.26 -1.93
CA GLU A 388 -14.07 16.44 -1.85
C GLU A 388 -13.81 15.08 -1.17
N SER A 389 -12.67 14.42 -1.44
CA SER A 389 -12.31 13.15 -0.80
C SER A 389 -12.04 13.25 0.72
N ILE A 390 -11.52 14.40 1.17
CA ILE A 390 -11.25 14.69 2.59
C ILE A 390 -12.55 15.03 3.32
N ALA A 391 -13.49 15.73 2.68
CA ALA A 391 -14.79 16.03 3.26
C ALA A 391 -15.58 14.74 3.60
N GLU A 392 -15.34 13.65 2.86
CA GLU A 392 -15.93 12.33 3.12
C GLU A 392 -15.19 11.53 4.22
N HIS A 393 -13.86 11.64 4.33
CA HIS A 393 -13.04 10.86 5.27
C HIS A 393 -12.47 11.72 6.42
N ARG A 394 -13.05 11.55 7.61
CA ARG A 394 -13.14 12.56 8.68
C ARG A 394 -12.11 12.43 9.82
N GLU A 395 -11.09 11.61 9.66
CA GLU A 395 -10.03 11.39 10.67
C GLU A 395 -8.68 11.93 10.20
N THR A 396 -7.67 11.95 11.10
CA THR A 396 -6.32 12.33 10.71
C THR A 396 -5.88 11.44 9.53
N PRO A 397 -5.17 11.98 8.51
CA PRO A 397 -4.97 11.24 7.26
C PRO A 397 -4.24 9.89 7.46
N VAL A 398 -3.47 9.77 8.55
CA VAL A 398 -2.78 8.56 9.02
C VAL A 398 -3.72 7.52 9.58
N GLU A 399 -4.60 7.93 10.48
CA GLU A 399 -5.61 7.03 11.03
C GLU A 399 -6.53 6.53 9.93
N ASN A 400 -6.83 7.38 8.93
CA ASN A 400 -7.57 6.97 7.73
C ASN A 400 -6.83 5.86 6.96
N LEU A 401 -5.53 6.01 6.65
CA LEU A 401 -4.78 4.97 5.94
C LEU A 401 -4.66 3.67 6.76
N VAL A 402 -4.40 3.78 8.06
CA VAL A 402 -4.29 2.62 8.95
C VAL A 402 -5.64 1.90 9.10
N LYS A 403 -6.76 2.63 9.18
CA LYS A 403 -8.09 2.03 9.22
C LYS A 403 -8.51 1.44 7.88
N GLN A 404 -8.21 2.09 6.76
CA GLN A 404 -8.46 1.53 5.43
C GLN A 404 -7.73 0.19 5.23
N LEU A 405 -6.51 0.05 5.75
CA LEU A 405 -5.79 -1.22 5.77
C LEU A 405 -6.41 -2.27 6.71
N ASN A 406 -7.03 -1.87 7.82
CA ASN A 406 -7.70 -2.80 8.73
C ASN A 406 -9.11 -3.20 8.27
N CYS A 407 -9.71 -2.47 7.33
CA CYS A 407 -11.01 -2.77 6.73
C CYS A 407 -10.93 -3.65 5.47
N LEU A 408 -9.72 -3.87 4.93
CA LEU A 408 -9.41 -4.78 3.82
C LEU A 408 -8.85 -6.10 4.36
#